data_AF-I4YJA9-F1
#
_entry.id   AF-I4YJA9-F1
#
_cell.length_a   1.000
_cell.length_b   1.000
_cell.length_c   1.000
_cell.angle_alpha   90.00
_cell.angle_beta   90.00
_cell.angle_gamma   90.00
#
_symmetry.space_group_name_H-M   'P 1'
#
loop_
_entity.id
_entity.type
_entity.pdbx_description
1 polymer ?
#
loop_
_entity_poly.entity_id
_entity_poly.type
_entity_poly.pdbx_seq_one_letter_code
_entity_poly.pdbx_strand_id
1 'polypeptide(L)'
;MILIRYKDLLINPLNCFKSEVHSDCNQNFTNNQLKDELSINNQSNLLEKKKALDLLKKFNEENDIDEFNEIDDDTMQRLASLDLESSDPSTILNALSKEERDQFENLTNPSNSATLTRLLHLYQQSFHPWYIDDDNNSENESDDLLDKPEAKSFDLHPGGEILSSNLVAIMFSYAFILRRFGLRYLSDLENTSRDIRDAKGELSRLLPFLKEKRSNFAYVNPREAVHSIWSRIPPEIRTKEFLDLLLDDTKCLLKPLKPVHEESDRVISTQCLFDILQVFGEAKTPFTTKLTFYLTRCHNMTAYLKKLNFNIDIDRHENPDN
;
A
#
# COMPACT_ATOMS: atom_id res chain seq x y z
N MET A 1 6.84 50.40 48.64
CA MET A 1 6.89 50.65 47.19
C MET A 1 8.06 49.84 46.64
N ILE A 2 7.76 48.81 45.84
CA ILE A 2 8.67 48.09 44.93
C ILE A 2 9.72 47.13 45.54
N LEU A 3 9.68 45.87 45.03
CA LEU A 3 10.67 44.76 45.00
C LEU A 3 10.90 44.01 46.34
N ILE A 4 10.78 42.68 46.42
CA ILE A 4 11.63 41.70 45.72
C ILE A 4 10.86 40.42 45.28
N ARG A 5 11.07 40.13 44.00
CA ARG A 5 10.97 38.90 43.19
C ARG A 5 10.52 37.57 43.85
N TYR A 6 9.43 37.04 43.30
CA TYR A 6 9.11 35.61 43.23
C TYR A 6 10.31 34.82 42.68
N LYS A 7 10.85 33.93 43.51
CA LYS A 7 11.68 32.81 43.08
C LYS A 7 10.98 31.54 43.54
N ASP A 8 10.93 30.60 42.60
CA ASP A 8 10.75 29.17 42.80
C ASP A 8 9.32 28.69 43.04
N LEU A 9 8.68 28.20 41.97
CA LEU A 9 7.96 26.91 41.87
C LEU A 9 7.14 26.85 40.56
N LEU A 10 7.84 26.88 39.42
CA LEU A 10 7.33 26.29 38.17
C LEU A 10 7.78 24.83 38.16
N ILE A 11 7.04 23.96 38.85
CA ILE A 11 7.21 22.51 38.71
C ILE A 11 6.53 22.13 37.39
N ASN A 12 7.36 21.89 36.38
CA ASN A 12 6.97 21.36 35.08
C ASN A 12 6.46 19.91 35.28
N PRO A 13 5.20 19.56 34.93
CA PRO A 13 4.63 18.24 35.21
C PRO A 13 5.42 17.07 34.59
N LEU A 14 6.17 17.34 33.51
CA LEU A 14 7.04 16.37 32.84
C LEU A 14 8.28 15.98 33.66
N ASN A 15 8.77 16.85 34.56
CA ASN A 15 9.91 16.54 35.43
C ASN A 15 9.50 15.72 36.66
N CYS A 16 8.25 15.82 37.11
CA CYS A 16 7.71 14.94 38.15
C CYS A 16 7.60 13.49 37.67
N PHE A 17 7.32 13.28 36.39
CA PHE A 17 7.13 11.94 35.82
C PHE A 17 8.44 11.13 35.73
N LYS A 18 9.58 11.83 35.62
CA LYS A 18 10.90 11.22 35.43
C LYS A 18 11.73 11.09 36.71
N SER A 19 11.25 11.59 37.85
CA SER A 19 11.99 11.54 39.11
C SER A 19 11.61 10.34 39.98
N GLU A 20 12.58 9.56 40.44
CA GLU A 20 12.38 8.42 41.36
C GLU A 20 11.64 8.80 42.66
N VAL A 21 11.79 10.05 43.12
CA VAL A 21 11.16 10.55 44.35
C VAL A 21 9.61 10.61 44.24
N HIS A 22 9.06 10.63 43.02
CA HIS A 22 7.60 10.69 42.77
C HIS A 22 7.03 9.39 42.16
N SER A 23 7.78 8.28 42.21
CA SER A 23 7.31 6.94 41.82
C SER A 23 5.96 6.59 42.45
N ASP A 24 5.78 6.87 43.74
CA ASP A 24 4.56 6.52 44.48
C ASP A 24 3.35 7.36 44.06
N CYS A 25 3.57 8.58 43.56
CA CYS A 25 2.51 9.44 43.05
C CYS A 25 2.09 9.03 41.63
N ASN A 26 3.05 8.60 40.80
CA ASN A 26 2.81 8.05 39.47
C ASN A 26 2.07 6.70 39.54
N GLN A 27 2.52 5.80 40.42
CA GLN A 27 1.89 4.49 40.59
C GLN A 27 0.46 4.60 41.14
N ASN A 28 0.16 5.54 42.05
CA ASN A 28 -1.21 5.72 42.51
C ASN A 28 -2.13 6.31 41.44
N PHE A 29 -1.61 7.19 40.58
CA PHE A 29 -2.38 7.74 39.47
C PHE A 29 -2.68 6.66 38.41
N THR A 30 -1.67 5.89 37.98
CA THR A 30 -1.86 4.81 37.01
C THR A 30 -2.72 3.69 37.58
N ASN A 31 -2.53 3.29 38.84
CA ASN A 31 -3.37 2.28 39.47
C ASN A 31 -4.82 2.75 39.66
N ASN A 32 -5.07 4.04 39.92
CA ASN A 32 -6.43 4.56 40.04
C ASN A 32 -7.10 4.69 38.66
N GLN A 33 -6.39 5.14 37.62
CA GLN A 33 -6.93 5.09 36.25
C GLN A 33 -7.21 3.65 35.79
N LEU A 34 -6.31 2.70 36.06
CA LEU A 34 -6.53 1.29 35.74
C LEU A 34 -7.72 0.71 36.51
N LYS A 35 -7.91 1.08 37.78
CA LYS A 35 -9.07 0.65 38.56
C LYS A 35 -10.37 1.26 38.05
N ASP A 36 -10.36 2.53 37.63
CA ASP A 36 -11.52 3.21 37.06
C ASP A 36 -11.88 2.62 35.69
N GLU A 37 -10.90 2.33 34.84
CA GLU A 37 -11.13 1.67 33.54
C GLU A 37 -11.60 0.22 33.68
N LEU A 38 -11.01 -0.56 34.60
CA LEU A 38 -11.45 -1.93 34.87
C LEU A 38 -12.84 -1.98 35.50
N SER A 39 -13.22 -1.03 36.34
CA SER A 39 -14.55 -1.01 36.95
C SER A 39 -15.65 -0.58 35.97
N ILE A 40 -15.32 0.25 34.97
CA ILE A 40 -16.24 0.65 33.90
C ILE A 40 -16.40 -0.46 32.83
N ASN A 41 -15.34 -1.23 32.52
CA ASN A 41 -15.35 -2.21 31.42
C ASN A 41 -15.81 -3.63 31.77
N ASN A 42 -16.00 -3.99 33.05
CA ASN A 42 -16.24 -5.38 33.44
C ASN A 42 -17.69 -5.87 33.28
N GLN A 43 -18.68 -4.99 33.07
CA GLN A 43 -20.09 -5.40 33.03
C GLN A 43 -20.70 -5.49 31.62
N SER A 44 -20.19 -4.75 30.63
CA SER A 44 -20.70 -4.77 29.25
C SER A 44 -19.97 -5.77 28.34
N ASN A 45 -18.72 -6.10 28.63
CA ASN A 45 -17.83 -6.71 27.64
C ASN A 45 -17.83 -8.25 27.62
N LEU A 46 -18.33 -8.95 28.64
CA LEU A 46 -18.32 -10.43 28.65
C LEU A 46 -19.37 -11.07 27.72
N LEU A 47 -20.53 -10.43 27.59
CA LEU A 47 -21.61 -10.87 26.68
C LEU A 47 -21.30 -10.50 25.23
N GLU A 48 -20.73 -9.31 25.01
CA GLU A 48 -20.29 -8.87 23.69
C GLU A 48 -19.08 -9.67 23.22
N LYS A 49 -18.11 -9.95 24.09
CA LYS A 49 -16.98 -10.84 23.79
C LYS A 49 -17.43 -12.28 23.52
N LYS A 50 -18.41 -12.82 24.27
CA LYS A 50 -19.00 -14.13 23.96
C LYS A 50 -19.73 -14.13 22.62
N LYS A 51 -20.48 -13.07 22.30
CA LYS A 51 -21.14 -12.95 20.99
C LYS A 51 -20.14 -12.78 19.86
N ALA A 52 -19.07 -12.01 20.04
CA ALA A 52 -18.00 -11.85 19.08
C ALA A 52 -17.25 -13.17 18.86
N LEU A 53 -16.95 -13.92 19.93
CA LEU A 53 -16.36 -15.25 19.83
C LEU A 53 -17.28 -16.25 19.14
N ASP A 54 -18.59 -16.20 19.39
CA ASP A 54 -19.56 -17.11 18.75
C ASP A 54 -19.77 -16.76 17.27
N LEU A 55 -19.68 -15.47 16.91
CA LEU A 55 -19.75 -15.01 15.52
C LEU A 55 -18.46 -15.36 14.76
N LEU A 56 -17.30 -15.18 15.39
CA LEU A 56 -16.01 -15.62 14.85
C LEU A 56 -15.96 -17.13 14.69
N LYS A 57 -16.48 -17.90 15.66
CA LYS A 57 -16.54 -19.36 15.58
C LYS A 57 -17.43 -19.83 14.44
N LYS A 58 -18.61 -19.21 14.24
CA LYS A 58 -19.47 -19.52 13.09
C LYS A 58 -18.83 -19.13 11.77
N PHE A 59 -18.11 -18.02 11.72
CA PHE A 59 -17.35 -17.62 10.53
C PHE A 59 -16.19 -18.59 10.25
N ASN A 60 -15.56 -19.15 11.28
CA ASN A 60 -14.49 -20.15 11.16
C ASN A 60 -15.02 -21.55 10.85
N GLU A 61 -16.28 -21.86 11.17
CA GLU A 61 -16.94 -23.12 10.80
C GLU A 61 -17.54 -23.06 9.36
N GLU A 62 -17.92 -21.87 8.87
CA GLU A 62 -18.41 -21.67 7.50
C GLU A 62 -17.28 -21.51 6.47
N ASN A 63 -16.12 -21.03 6.88
CA ASN A 63 -14.93 -20.99 6.05
C ASN A 63 -14.00 -22.12 6.53
N ASP A 64 -13.76 -23.13 5.69
CA ASP A 64 -12.73 -24.18 5.88
C ASP A 64 -11.31 -23.55 5.96
N ILE A 65 -11.03 -22.79 7.02
CA ILE A 65 -9.76 -22.09 7.27
C ILE A 65 -8.81 -23.01 8.07
N ASP A 66 -9.34 -24.08 8.67
CA ASP A 66 -8.57 -25.00 9.51
C ASP A 66 -7.64 -25.93 8.70
N GLU A 67 -7.76 -26.03 7.37
CA GLU A 67 -6.90 -26.89 6.55
C GLU A 67 -5.54 -26.25 6.19
N PHE A 68 -5.32 -24.96 6.51
CA PHE A 68 -4.12 -24.20 6.08
C PHE A 68 -3.27 -23.62 7.22
N ASN A 69 -3.63 -23.82 8.48
CA ASN A 69 -3.01 -23.09 9.61
C ASN A 69 -2.11 -23.91 10.54
N GLU A 70 -1.72 -25.13 10.18
CA GLU A 70 -0.58 -25.80 10.83
C GLU A 70 0.64 -25.74 9.90
N ILE A 71 1.25 -24.55 9.80
CA ILE A 71 2.67 -24.49 9.43
C ILE A 71 3.40 -25.16 10.58
N ASP A 72 3.85 -26.40 10.36
CA ASP A 72 4.61 -27.17 11.34
C ASP A 72 5.84 -26.35 11.78
N ASP A 73 6.06 -26.20 13.09
CA ASP A 73 7.19 -25.44 13.65
C ASP A 73 8.54 -25.91 13.05
N ASP A 74 8.63 -27.18 12.64
CA ASP A 74 9.78 -27.74 11.92
C ASP A 74 10.02 -27.10 10.54
N THR A 75 8.96 -26.80 9.78
CA THR A 75 9.06 -26.11 8.49
C THR A 75 9.57 -24.68 8.66
N MET A 76 9.07 -23.99 9.69
CA MET A 76 9.48 -22.63 10.01
C MET A 76 10.96 -22.60 10.41
N GLN A 77 11.41 -23.58 11.20
CA GLN A 77 12.80 -23.68 11.62
C GLN A 77 13.76 -24.02 10.45
N ARG A 78 13.34 -24.88 9.51
CA ARG A 78 14.12 -25.20 8.29
C ARG A 78 14.25 -23.98 7.38
N LEU A 79 13.15 -23.29 7.11
CA LEU A 79 13.12 -22.12 6.22
C LEU A 79 13.76 -20.87 6.83
N ALA A 80 13.72 -20.70 8.15
CA ALA A 80 14.37 -19.57 8.84
C ALA A 80 15.90 -19.54 8.68
N SER A 81 16.52 -20.68 8.34
CA SER A 81 17.97 -20.77 8.10
C SER A 81 18.37 -20.50 6.65
N LEU A 82 17.39 -20.36 5.75
CA LEU A 82 17.62 -20.20 4.32
C LEU A 82 17.47 -18.73 3.91
N ASP A 83 18.46 -18.20 3.22
CA ASP A 83 18.37 -16.88 2.62
C ASP A 83 17.54 -16.95 1.32
N LEU A 84 16.26 -16.57 1.43
CA LEU A 84 15.28 -16.63 0.32
C LEU A 84 15.58 -15.64 -0.81
N GLU A 85 16.38 -14.60 -0.55
CA GLU A 85 16.65 -13.53 -1.52
C GLU A 85 17.86 -13.85 -2.41
N SER A 86 18.84 -14.60 -1.89
CA SER A 86 20.07 -14.94 -2.63
C SER A 86 20.15 -16.40 -3.10
N SER A 87 19.28 -17.29 -2.61
CA SER A 87 19.33 -18.72 -2.94
C SER A 87 18.70 -19.06 -4.29
N ASP A 88 19.26 -20.05 -4.98
CA ASP A 88 18.69 -20.57 -6.22
C ASP A 88 17.32 -21.22 -5.95
N PRO A 89 16.32 -21.07 -6.86
CA PRO A 89 14.98 -21.63 -6.68
C PRO A 89 14.97 -23.15 -6.38
N SER A 90 15.95 -23.89 -6.92
CA SER A 90 16.09 -25.31 -6.64
C SER A 90 16.57 -25.58 -5.22
N THR A 91 17.39 -24.71 -4.62
CA THR A 91 17.84 -24.81 -3.23
C THR A 91 16.71 -24.53 -2.25
N ILE A 92 15.79 -23.64 -2.59
CA ILE A 92 14.59 -23.36 -1.79
C ILE A 92 13.65 -24.57 -1.80
N LEU A 93 13.39 -25.15 -2.97
CA LEU A 93 12.62 -26.40 -3.07
C LEU A 93 13.34 -27.57 -2.37
N ASN A 94 14.67 -27.64 -2.50
CA ASN A 94 15.68 -28.26 -1.62
C ASN A 94 15.34 -28.40 -0.12
N ALA A 95 14.82 -27.34 0.48
CA ALA A 95 14.62 -27.23 1.92
C ALA A 95 13.27 -27.81 2.39
N LEU A 96 12.31 -27.92 1.46
CA LEU A 96 10.99 -28.48 1.71
C LEU A 96 11.06 -30.01 1.81
N SER A 97 10.18 -30.59 2.63
CA SER A 97 9.98 -32.04 2.73
C SER A 97 9.44 -32.58 1.40
N LYS A 98 9.46 -33.90 1.25
CA LYS A 98 8.95 -34.52 0.02
C LYS A 98 7.45 -34.29 -0.12
N GLU A 99 6.72 -34.36 1.00
CA GLU A 99 5.29 -34.10 1.08
C GLU A 99 4.96 -32.64 0.72
N GLU A 100 5.71 -31.67 1.24
CA GLU A 100 5.55 -30.23 0.92
C GLU A 100 5.82 -29.93 -0.56
N ARG A 101 6.84 -30.57 -1.16
CA ARG A 101 7.12 -30.42 -2.60
C ARG A 101 6.02 -31.02 -3.46
N ASP A 102 5.53 -32.19 -3.09
CA ASP A 102 4.45 -32.84 -3.82
C ASP A 102 3.17 -31.99 -3.75
N GLN A 103 2.90 -31.33 -2.61
CA GLN A 103 1.82 -30.34 -2.48
C GLN A 103 2.04 -29.12 -3.37
N PHE A 104 3.24 -28.53 -3.37
CA PHE A 104 3.58 -27.40 -4.25
C PHE A 104 3.46 -27.76 -5.73
N GLU A 105 3.99 -28.92 -6.14
CA GLU A 105 3.89 -29.41 -7.52
C GLU A 105 2.43 -29.65 -7.93
N ASN A 106 1.63 -30.24 -7.03
CA ASN A 106 0.19 -30.40 -7.24
C ASN A 106 -0.51 -29.04 -7.41
N LEU A 107 -0.14 -28.01 -6.64
CA LEU A 107 -0.69 -26.65 -6.79
C LEU A 107 -0.27 -25.98 -8.12
N THR A 108 0.93 -26.28 -8.63
CA THR A 108 1.40 -25.76 -9.93
C THR A 108 0.83 -26.50 -11.14
N ASN A 109 0.15 -27.63 -10.93
CA ASN A 109 -0.51 -28.37 -12.00
C ASN A 109 -1.66 -27.52 -12.59
N PRO A 110 -1.77 -27.38 -13.92
CA PRO A 110 -2.83 -26.59 -14.56
C PRO A 110 -4.26 -27.00 -14.14
N SER A 111 -4.44 -28.24 -13.68
CA SER A 111 -5.71 -28.75 -13.14
C SER A 111 -6.16 -28.05 -11.84
N ASN A 112 -5.22 -27.53 -11.05
CA ASN A 112 -5.48 -26.81 -9.78
C ASN A 112 -5.31 -25.29 -9.92
N SER A 113 -5.32 -24.78 -11.16
CA SER A 113 -5.18 -23.36 -11.47
C SER A 113 -6.15 -22.46 -10.71
N ALA A 114 -7.36 -22.92 -10.39
CA ALA A 114 -8.33 -22.18 -9.58
C ALA A 114 -7.83 -21.90 -8.15
N THR A 115 -7.22 -22.90 -7.51
CA THR A 115 -6.65 -22.77 -6.15
C THR A 115 -5.46 -21.82 -6.15
N LEU A 116 -4.56 -21.96 -7.15
CA LEU A 116 -3.42 -21.07 -7.31
C LEU A 116 -3.87 -19.62 -7.56
N THR A 117 -4.87 -19.41 -8.43
CA THR A 117 -5.44 -18.07 -8.68
C THR A 117 -6.05 -17.48 -7.40
N ARG A 118 -6.74 -18.28 -6.58
CA ARG A 118 -7.27 -17.83 -5.29
C ARG A 118 -6.15 -17.41 -4.33
N LEU A 119 -5.10 -18.19 -4.19
CA LEU A 119 -3.95 -17.86 -3.34
C LEU A 119 -3.24 -16.59 -3.81
N LEU A 120 -3.03 -16.44 -5.12
CA LEU A 120 -2.47 -15.22 -5.71
C LEU A 120 -3.35 -14.01 -5.42
N HIS A 121 -4.68 -14.16 -5.52
CA HIS A 121 -5.62 -13.09 -5.22
C HIS A 121 -5.54 -12.67 -3.75
N LEU A 122 -5.48 -13.63 -2.82
CA LEU A 122 -5.31 -13.36 -1.39
C LEU A 122 -3.99 -12.62 -1.12
N TYR A 123 -2.90 -13.05 -1.76
CA TYR A 123 -1.60 -12.39 -1.64
C TYR A 123 -1.64 -10.93 -2.15
N GLN A 124 -2.29 -10.69 -3.28
CA GLN A 124 -2.43 -9.34 -3.86
C GLN A 124 -3.26 -8.39 -2.99
N GLN A 125 -4.21 -8.95 -2.24
CA GLN A 125 -5.04 -8.22 -1.29
C GLN A 125 -4.34 -7.95 0.04
N SER A 126 -3.57 -8.92 0.54
CA SER A 126 -2.82 -8.79 1.80
C SER A 126 -1.57 -7.92 1.67
N PHE A 127 -1.05 -7.76 0.45
CA PHE A 127 0.08 -6.89 0.19
C PHE A 127 -0.23 -5.42 0.54
N HIS A 128 0.74 -4.75 1.20
CA HIS A 128 0.61 -3.40 1.73
C HIS A 128 1.55 -2.42 0.98
N PRO A 129 1.05 -1.67 -0.02
CA PRO A 129 1.82 -0.64 -0.71
C PRO A 129 2.26 0.52 0.19
N TRP A 130 3.36 1.18 -0.17
CA TRP A 130 3.98 2.27 0.61
C TRP A 130 3.10 3.50 0.88
N TYR A 131 2.05 3.70 0.08
CA TYR A 131 1.17 4.88 0.16
C TYR A 131 -0.08 4.66 1.01
N ILE A 132 -0.19 3.50 1.67
CA ILE A 132 -1.21 3.24 2.67
C ILE A 132 -0.57 3.56 4.03
N ASP A 133 -1.07 4.60 4.70
CA ASP A 133 -0.56 4.99 6.02
C ASP A 133 -1.03 3.96 7.07
N ASP A 134 -0.10 3.26 7.72
CA ASP A 134 -0.35 2.63 9.02
C ASP A 134 -0.41 3.72 10.10
N ASP A 135 -1.52 4.45 10.18
CA ASP A 135 -1.79 5.48 11.19
C ASP A 135 -1.75 4.92 12.66
N ASN A 136 -1.36 3.66 12.89
CA ASN A 136 -1.35 2.99 14.21
C ASN A 136 0.03 2.52 14.74
N ASN A 137 1.13 2.58 13.98
CA ASN A 137 2.44 2.04 14.44
C ASN A 137 3.59 3.07 14.54
N SER A 138 3.31 4.37 14.41
CA SER A 138 4.34 5.42 14.40
C SER A 138 4.81 5.88 15.79
N GLU A 139 5.07 4.95 16.70
CA GLU A 139 5.89 5.25 17.88
C GLU A 139 7.10 4.32 18.06
N ASN A 140 7.21 3.17 17.36
CA ASN A 140 8.30 2.21 17.63
C ASN A 140 8.81 1.42 16.40
N GLU A 141 8.98 2.05 15.23
CA GLU A 141 9.85 1.47 14.20
C GLU A 141 10.95 2.45 13.81
N SER A 142 12.12 2.16 14.39
CA SER A 142 13.42 2.59 13.95
C SER A 142 13.59 2.43 12.43
N ASP A 143 13.96 3.52 11.78
CA ASP A 143 15.07 3.48 10.81
C ASP A 143 14.91 2.55 9.59
N ASP A 144 13.69 2.35 9.07
CA ASP A 144 13.51 1.77 7.74
C ASP A 144 13.64 2.87 6.67
N LEU A 145 14.83 3.48 6.67
CA LEU A 145 15.39 4.36 5.65
C LEU A 145 15.77 3.59 4.38
N LEU A 146 15.05 2.53 4.03
CA LEU A 146 15.20 1.85 2.75
C LEU A 146 14.62 2.75 1.65
N ASP A 147 15.51 3.56 1.07
CA ASP A 147 15.51 4.11 -0.28
C ASP A 147 14.14 4.46 -0.86
N LYS A 148 13.40 5.34 -0.16
CA LYS A 148 12.29 6.07 -0.79
C LYS A 148 12.83 6.70 -2.08
N PRO A 149 12.21 6.48 -3.26
CA PRO A 149 12.72 7.02 -4.52
C PRO A 149 13.05 8.52 -4.35
N GLU A 150 14.34 8.88 -4.41
CA GLU A 150 14.76 10.24 -4.14
C GLU A 150 14.16 11.16 -5.19
N ALA A 151 13.12 11.88 -4.80
CA ALA A 151 12.47 12.85 -5.64
C ALA A 151 13.44 14.04 -5.84
N LYS A 152 14.17 14.00 -6.96
CA LYS A 152 15.01 15.10 -7.47
C LYS A 152 14.17 16.38 -7.49
N SER A 153 14.76 17.52 -7.14
CA SER A 153 14.09 18.82 -7.29
C SER A 153 13.68 19.04 -8.75
N PHE A 154 12.43 19.40 -9.00
CA PHE A 154 11.91 19.67 -10.33
C PHE A 154 11.03 20.92 -10.30
N ASP A 155 10.97 21.62 -11.42
CA ASP A 155 10.15 22.82 -11.55
C ASP A 155 8.68 22.45 -11.74
N LEU A 156 7.83 23.04 -10.91
CA LEU A 156 6.39 22.95 -11.06
C LEU A 156 5.93 23.92 -12.14
N HIS A 157 5.13 23.42 -13.07
CA HIS A 157 4.58 24.21 -14.16
C HIS A 157 3.05 24.29 -14.04
N PRO A 158 2.45 25.46 -14.31
CA PRO A 158 1.01 25.60 -14.39
C PRO A 158 0.40 24.82 -15.56
N GLY A 159 -0.90 24.53 -15.45
CA GLY A 159 -1.71 23.90 -16.48
C GLY A 159 -1.72 22.36 -16.45
N GLY A 160 -2.39 21.77 -17.44
CA GLY A 160 -2.50 20.32 -17.60
C GLY A 160 -3.83 19.74 -17.11
N GLU A 161 -4.79 20.59 -16.74
CA GLU A 161 -6.11 20.24 -16.22
C GLU A 161 -6.88 19.31 -17.16
N ILE A 162 -6.77 19.52 -18.48
CA ILE A 162 -7.41 18.67 -19.50
C ILE A 162 -6.88 17.22 -19.46
N LEU A 163 -5.65 17.03 -18.99
CA LEU A 163 -4.99 15.71 -18.91
C LEU A 163 -5.09 15.10 -17.51
N SER A 164 -5.89 15.67 -16.61
CA SER A 164 -6.03 15.14 -15.25
C SER A 164 -6.62 13.73 -15.23
N SER A 165 -7.52 13.40 -16.16
CA SER A 165 -8.05 12.04 -16.33
C SER A 165 -6.95 11.05 -16.77
N ASN A 166 -5.97 11.49 -17.56
CA ASN A 166 -4.81 10.67 -17.90
C ASN A 166 -3.91 10.44 -16.69
N LEU A 167 -3.78 11.42 -15.79
CA LEU A 167 -3.08 11.21 -14.53
C LEU A 167 -3.76 10.11 -13.70
N VAL A 168 -5.10 10.07 -13.65
CA VAL A 168 -5.85 8.98 -13.00
C VAL A 168 -5.52 7.63 -13.64
N ALA A 169 -5.46 7.54 -14.97
CA ALA A 169 -5.05 6.31 -15.66
C ALA A 169 -3.64 5.85 -15.24
N ILE A 170 -2.70 6.78 -15.08
CA ILE A 170 -1.33 6.48 -14.63
C ILE A 170 -1.35 5.96 -13.19
N MET A 171 -2.03 6.63 -12.27
CA MET A 171 -2.13 6.20 -10.87
C MET A 171 -2.79 4.82 -10.73
N PHE A 172 -3.89 4.59 -11.45
CA PHE A 172 -4.59 3.30 -11.44
C PHE A 172 -3.73 2.18 -12.01
N SER A 173 -3.01 2.43 -13.11
CA SER A 173 -2.09 1.46 -13.71
C SER A 173 -0.92 1.16 -12.77
N TYR A 174 -0.40 2.16 -12.05
CA TYR A 174 0.68 1.97 -11.09
C TYR A 174 0.23 1.12 -9.89
N ALA A 175 -0.93 1.43 -9.29
CA ALA A 175 -1.50 0.62 -8.22
C ALA A 175 -1.70 -0.84 -8.64
N PHE A 176 -2.23 -1.06 -9.86
CA PHE A 176 -2.38 -2.40 -10.42
C PHE A 176 -1.05 -3.15 -10.51
N ILE A 177 0.01 -2.50 -11.00
CA ILE A 177 1.32 -3.16 -11.15
C ILE A 177 1.91 -3.49 -9.78
N LEU A 178 1.90 -2.57 -8.82
CA LEU A 178 2.43 -2.86 -7.49
C LEU A 178 1.71 -4.03 -6.84
N ARG A 179 0.37 -4.07 -6.90
CA ARG A 179 -0.38 -5.22 -6.36
C ARG A 179 -0.12 -6.49 -7.13
N ARG A 180 -0.12 -6.44 -8.47
CA ARG A 180 0.06 -7.62 -9.33
C ARG A 180 1.37 -8.34 -9.05
N PHE A 181 2.44 -7.58 -8.83
CA PHE A 181 3.79 -8.07 -8.58
C PHE A 181 4.13 -8.14 -7.08
N GLY A 182 3.25 -7.68 -6.17
CA GLY A 182 3.52 -7.64 -4.73
C GLY A 182 4.71 -6.76 -4.36
N LEU A 183 4.83 -5.60 -5.00
CA LEU A 183 5.98 -4.70 -4.87
C LEU A 183 5.65 -3.52 -3.97
N ARG A 184 6.58 -3.16 -3.09
CA ARG A 184 6.46 -1.94 -2.28
C ARG A 184 6.67 -0.74 -3.20
N TYR A 185 7.85 -0.59 -3.81
CA TYR A 185 8.07 0.34 -4.93
C TYR A 185 8.37 -0.41 -6.22
N LEU A 186 8.12 0.23 -7.36
CA LEU A 186 8.54 -0.32 -8.65
C LEU A 186 10.08 -0.33 -8.76
N SER A 187 10.75 0.62 -8.12
CA SER A 187 12.19 0.71 -7.97
C SER A 187 12.82 -0.41 -7.16
N ASP A 188 12.05 -1.07 -6.29
CA ASP A 188 12.52 -2.22 -5.47
C ASP A 188 12.74 -3.47 -6.30
N LEU A 189 12.39 -3.45 -7.60
CA LEU A 189 12.80 -4.48 -8.52
C LEU A 189 14.33 -4.44 -8.67
N GLU A 190 15.04 -5.06 -7.73
CA GLU A 190 16.47 -5.29 -7.80
C GLU A 190 16.78 -6.23 -8.95
N ASN A 191 17.31 -5.69 -10.06
CA ASN A 191 18.06 -6.37 -11.13
C ASN A 191 17.56 -7.72 -11.69
N THR A 192 16.35 -8.18 -11.38
CA THR A 192 15.73 -9.30 -12.09
C THR A 192 15.25 -8.75 -13.42
N SER A 193 16.16 -8.78 -14.41
CA SER A 193 15.97 -8.21 -15.75
C SER A 193 14.67 -8.65 -16.45
N ARG A 194 14.09 -9.77 -16.01
CA ARG A 194 12.81 -10.29 -16.47
C ARG A 194 11.63 -9.53 -15.88
N ASP A 195 11.53 -9.41 -14.56
CA ASP A 195 10.37 -8.79 -13.89
C ASP A 195 10.27 -7.29 -14.19
N ILE A 196 11.42 -6.60 -14.23
CA ILE A 196 11.49 -5.19 -14.67
C ILE A 196 10.99 -5.04 -16.11
N ARG A 197 11.41 -5.93 -17.01
CA ARG A 197 10.99 -5.90 -18.41
C ARG A 197 9.50 -6.17 -18.55
N ASP A 198 8.98 -7.11 -17.77
CA ASP A 198 7.59 -7.53 -17.82
C ASP A 198 6.69 -6.43 -17.22
N ALA A 199 7.07 -5.81 -16.09
CA ALA A 199 6.40 -4.65 -15.51
C ALA A 199 6.40 -3.43 -16.46
N LYS A 200 7.54 -3.14 -17.12
CA LYS A 200 7.63 -2.09 -18.17
C LYS A 200 6.72 -2.40 -19.37
N GLY A 201 6.69 -3.66 -19.78
CA GLY A 201 5.85 -4.15 -20.88
C GLY A 201 4.38 -3.94 -20.57
N GLU A 202 3.95 -4.35 -19.37
CA GLU A 202 2.59 -4.17 -18.88
C GLU A 202 2.22 -2.69 -18.74
N LEU A 203 3.05 -1.85 -18.11
CA LEU A 203 2.80 -0.40 -18.04
C LEU A 203 2.67 0.23 -19.41
N SER A 204 3.54 -0.15 -20.36
CA SER A 204 3.49 0.35 -21.73
C SER A 204 2.23 -0.11 -22.49
N ARG A 205 1.70 -1.29 -22.15
CA ARG A 205 0.48 -1.86 -22.72
C ARG A 205 -0.77 -1.18 -22.14
N LEU A 206 -0.77 -0.92 -20.84
CA LEU A 206 -1.85 -0.22 -20.15
C LEU A 206 -1.90 1.27 -20.53
N LEU A 207 -0.75 1.91 -20.77
CA LEU A 207 -0.61 3.35 -21.03
C LEU A 207 -0.05 3.65 -22.45
N PRO A 208 -0.76 3.30 -23.53
CA PRO A 208 -0.27 3.48 -24.90
C PRO A 208 -0.02 4.95 -25.25
N PHE A 209 -0.76 5.88 -24.65
CA PHE A 209 -0.58 7.32 -24.85
C PHE A 209 0.78 7.84 -24.36
N LEU A 210 1.45 7.13 -23.45
CA LEU A 210 2.84 7.44 -23.04
C LEU A 210 3.85 6.90 -24.05
N LYS A 211 3.61 5.69 -24.60
CA LYS A 211 4.51 5.05 -25.57
C LYS A 211 4.52 5.74 -26.93
N GLU A 212 3.37 6.20 -27.41
CA GLU A 212 3.22 6.76 -28.76
C GLU A 212 3.77 8.19 -28.86
N LYS A 213 4.78 8.40 -29.71
CA LYS A 213 5.47 9.70 -29.86
C LYS A 213 4.55 10.89 -30.16
N ARG A 214 3.46 10.69 -30.91
CA ARG A 214 2.54 11.75 -31.36
C ARG A 214 1.14 11.66 -30.75
N SER A 215 0.95 10.86 -29.71
CA SER A 215 -0.36 10.76 -29.07
C SER A 215 -0.69 12.05 -28.33
N ASN A 216 -1.80 12.67 -28.72
CA ASN A 216 -2.47 13.79 -28.04
C ASN A 216 -3.74 13.31 -27.31
N PHE A 217 -3.76 12.03 -26.95
CA PHE A 217 -4.94 11.40 -26.37
C PHE A 217 -5.21 11.94 -24.96
N ALA A 218 -6.44 12.35 -24.71
CA ALA A 218 -6.93 12.79 -23.42
C ALA A 218 -8.24 12.06 -23.10
N TYR A 219 -8.31 11.42 -21.93
CA TYR A 219 -9.57 10.83 -21.45
C TYR A 219 -10.55 11.95 -21.08
N VAL A 220 -11.82 11.78 -21.44
CA VAL A 220 -12.87 12.78 -21.21
C VAL A 220 -13.10 12.97 -19.72
N ASN A 221 -13.09 11.88 -18.95
CA ASN A 221 -13.28 11.90 -17.52
C ASN A 221 -12.52 10.76 -16.79
N PRO A 222 -12.35 10.85 -15.47
CA PRO A 222 -11.66 9.84 -14.67
C PRO A 222 -12.27 8.43 -14.73
N ARG A 223 -13.60 8.32 -14.83
CA ARG A 223 -14.30 7.02 -14.96
C ARG A 223 -13.92 6.31 -16.26
N GLU A 224 -13.91 7.02 -17.38
CA GLU A 224 -13.47 6.50 -18.68
C GLU A 224 -12.01 6.04 -18.63
N ALA A 225 -11.15 6.82 -17.97
CA ALA A 225 -9.75 6.47 -17.76
C ALA A 225 -9.61 5.12 -17.04
N VAL A 226 -10.27 4.94 -15.89
CA VAL A 226 -10.24 3.67 -15.16
C VAL A 226 -10.82 2.53 -15.98
N HIS A 227 -12.00 2.72 -16.58
CA HIS A 227 -12.64 1.70 -17.41
C HIS A 227 -11.74 1.23 -18.56
N SER A 228 -11.06 2.17 -19.24
CA SER A 228 -10.12 1.86 -20.31
C SER A 228 -8.89 1.08 -19.85
N ILE A 229 -8.43 1.25 -18.61
CA ILE A 229 -7.32 0.47 -18.06
C ILE A 229 -7.83 -0.90 -17.60
N TRP A 230 -8.96 -0.92 -16.90
CA TRP A 230 -9.61 -2.15 -16.42
C TRP A 230 -9.93 -3.12 -17.57
N SER A 231 -10.44 -2.62 -18.70
CA SER A 231 -10.75 -3.45 -19.87
C SER A 231 -9.50 -4.04 -20.54
N ARG A 232 -8.30 -3.51 -20.25
CA ARG A 232 -7.02 -4.05 -20.73
C ARG A 232 -6.44 -5.08 -19.76
N ILE A 233 -6.93 -5.20 -18.54
CA ILE A 233 -6.45 -6.22 -17.59
C ILE A 233 -7.02 -7.59 -17.98
N PRO A 234 -6.21 -8.67 -17.93
CA PRO A 234 -6.68 -10.02 -18.26
C PRO A 234 -7.91 -10.41 -17.43
N PRO A 235 -8.96 -11.01 -18.04
CA PRO A 235 -10.22 -11.32 -17.37
C PRO A 235 -10.07 -12.24 -16.16
N GLU A 236 -9.04 -13.07 -16.14
CA GLU A 236 -8.75 -14.02 -15.06
C GLU A 236 -8.44 -13.32 -13.72
N ILE A 237 -8.04 -12.05 -13.77
CA ILE A 237 -7.68 -11.24 -12.60
C ILE A 237 -8.80 -10.22 -12.27
N ARG A 238 -9.75 -10.01 -13.20
CA ARG A 238 -10.82 -9.00 -13.08
C ARG A 238 -11.91 -9.45 -12.12
N THR A 239 -11.67 -9.27 -10.83
CA THR A 239 -12.65 -9.45 -9.75
C THR A 239 -13.13 -8.11 -9.25
N LYS A 240 -14.33 -8.09 -8.65
CA LYS A 240 -14.92 -6.85 -8.14
C LYS A 240 -14.14 -6.33 -6.93
N GLU A 241 -13.74 -7.23 -6.04
CA GLU A 241 -12.99 -6.93 -4.83
C GLU A 241 -11.65 -6.29 -5.18
N PHE A 242 -10.99 -6.78 -6.24
CA PHE A 242 -9.74 -6.19 -6.73
C PHE A 242 -9.96 -4.83 -7.40
N LEU A 243 -11.06 -4.64 -8.14
CA LEU A 243 -11.40 -3.33 -8.69
C LEU A 243 -11.64 -2.30 -7.57
N ASP A 244 -12.45 -2.63 -6.57
CA ASP A 244 -12.74 -1.75 -5.44
C ASP A 244 -11.44 -1.38 -4.70
N LEU A 245 -10.55 -2.35 -4.47
CA LEU A 245 -9.24 -2.13 -3.88
C LEU A 245 -8.36 -1.16 -4.71
N LEU A 246 -8.27 -1.37 -6.02
CA LEU A 246 -7.50 -0.49 -6.91
C LEU A 246 -8.08 0.93 -7.03
N LEU A 247 -9.41 1.06 -6.94
CA LEU A 247 -10.07 2.36 -6.88
C LEU A 247 -9.67 3.10 -5.60
N ASP A 248 -9.63 2.40 -4.46
CA ASP A 248 -9.22 2.98 -3.18
C ASP A 248 -7.73 3.36 -3.17
N ASP A 249 -6.86 2.52 -3.73
CA ASP A 249 -5.45 2.86 -3.94
C ASP A 249 -5.28 4.12 -4.79
N THR A 250 -6.04 4.20 -5.88
CA THR A 250 -5.98 5.35 -6.80
C THR A 250 -6.42 6.63 -6.08
N LYS A 251 -7.45 6.56 -5.23
CA LYS A 251 -7.87 7.68 -4.39
C LYS A 251 -6.74 8.08 -3.43
N CYS A 252 -6.05 7.12 -2.81
CA CYS A 252 -4.90 7.39 -1.93
C CYS A 252 -3.73 8.05 -2.66
N LEU A 253 -3.35 7.54 -3.83
CA LEU A 253 -2.27 8.10 -4.66
C LEU A 253 -2.52 9.54 -5.13
N LEU A 254 -3.78 9.93 -5.24
CA LEU A 254 -4.21 11.27 -5.63
C LEU A 254 -4.38 12.22 -4.42
N LYS A 255 -4.21 11.75 -3.18
CA LYS A 255 -4.25 12.62 -1.99
C LYS A 255 -3.01 13.52 -1.92
N PRO A 256 -3.15 14.77 -1.45
CA PRO A 256 -1.99 15.55 -1.03
C PRO A 256 -1.30 14.84 0.14
N LEU A 257 0.04 14.85 0.17
CA LEU A 257 0.79 14.31 1.30
C LEU A 257 0.46 15.15 2.56
N LYS A 258 0.18 14.49 3.69
CA LYS A 258 -0.01 15.19 4.98
C LYS A 258 1.25 16.03 5.26
N PRO A 259 1.15 17.32 5.60
CA PRO A 259 2.32 18.14 5.87
C PRO A 259 2.90 17.74 7.24
N VAL A 260 3.92 16.88 7.25
CA VAL A 260 4.69 16.61 8.48
C VAL A 260 5.73 17.70 8.72
N HIS A 261 6.18 18.43 7.68
CA HIS A 261 6.99 19.64 7.82
C HIS A 261 6.68 20.66 6.71
N GLU A 262 6.57 21.92 7.10
CA GLU A 262 6.02 23.09 6.37
C GLU A 262 6.73 23.50 5.05
N GLU A 263 7.52 22.65 4.39
CA GLU A 263 8.28 23.05 3.18
C GLU A 263 8.25 22.06 2.00
N SER A 264 7.43 21.00 2.05
CA SER A 264 7.30 20.08 0.92
C SER A 264 5.86 19.96 0.46
N ASP A 265 5.43 20.90 -0.39
CA ASP A 265 4.28 20.74 -1.30
C ASP A 265 4.57 19.58 -2.27
N ARG A 266 4.67 18.34 -1.80
CA ARG A 266 4.85 17.15 -2.64
C ARG A 266 3.60 16.30 -2.54
N VAL A 267 2.89 16.11 -3.66
CA VAL A 267 1.71 15.24 -3.70
C VAL A 267 2.18 13.79 -3.81
N ILE A 268 1.42 12.82 -3.28
CA ILE A 268 1.77 11.38 -3.35
C ILE A 268 1.98 10.94 -4.80
N SER A 269 1.19 11.48 -5.73
CA SER A 269 1.33 11.27 -7.17
C SER A 269 2.72 11.61 -7.72
N THR A 270 3.42 12.60 -7.13
CA THR A 270 4.78 12.96 -7.52
C THR A 270 5.75 11.81 -7.26
N GLN A 271 5.65 11.18 -6.10
CA GLN A 271 6.49 10.06 -5.71
C GLN A 271 6.24 8.84 -6.61
N CYS A 272 4.97 8.54 -6.91
CA CYS A 272 4.59 7.51 -7.87
C CYS A 272 5.22 7.75 -9.25
N LEU A 273 5.17 8.98 -9.76
CA LEU A 273 5.76 9.31 -11.06
C LEU A 273 7.29 9.20 -11.06
N PHE A 274 7.96 9.52 -9.96
CA PHE A 274 9.40 9.30 -9.81
C PHE A 274 9.76 7.81 -9.82
N ASP A 275 9.02 7.00 -9.09
CA ASP A 275 9.23 5.56 -9.02
C ASP A 275 9.11 4.91 -10.41
N ILE A 276 8.07 5.28 -11.18
CA ILE A 276 7.94 4.84 -12.57
C ILE A 276 9.12 5.34 -13.43
N LEU A 277 9.55 6.60 -13.27
CA LEU A 277 10.69 7.15 -14.02
C LEU A 277 12.00 6.41 -13.74
N GLN A 278 12.26 6.03 -12.49
CA GLN A 278 13.47 5.28 -12.11
C GLN A 278 13.54 3.96 -12.87
N VAL A 279 12.44 3.23 -12.96
CA VAL A 279 12.39 1.96 -13.68
C VAL A 279 12.60 2.16 -15.17
N PHE A 280 11.94 3.14 -15.81
CA PHE A 280 12.13 3.40 -17.25
C PHE A 280 13.49 4.03 -17.60
N GLY A 281 14.26 4.49 -16.61
CA GLY A 281 15.61 5.01 -16.74
C GLY A 281 15.68 6.43 -17.32
N GLU A 282 16.90 6.95 -17.45
CA GLU A 282 17.15 8.34 -17.88
C GLU A 282 17.10 8.55 -19.40
N ALA A 283 16.85 7.48 -20.18
CA ALA A 283 16.77 7.57 -21.63
C ALA A 283 15.59 8.44 -22.06
N LYS A 284 15.82 9.40 -22.96
CA LYS A 284 14.77 10.27 -23.53
C LYS A 284 13.91 9.53 -24.55
N THR A 285 13.02 8.68 -24.04
CA THR A 285 11.99 8.00 -24.83
C THR A 285 10.71 8.84 -24.84
N PRO A 286 9.76 8.59 -25.77
CA PRO A 286 8.44 9.19 -25.70
C PRO A 286 7.77 8.99 -24.34
N PHE A 287 7.93 7.80 -23.75
CA PHE A 287 7.35 7.42 -22.47
C PHE A 287 7.89 8.30 -21.34
N THR A 288 9.21 8.34 -21.16
CA THR A 288 9.86 9.14 -20.10
C THR A 288 9.61 10.63 -20.29
N THR A 289 9.65 11.13 -21.53
CA THR A 289 9.39 12.56 -21.83
C THR A 289 7.97 12.98 -21.44
N LYS A 290 6.97 12.15 -21.79
CA LYS A 290 5.57 12.41 -21.42
C LYS A 290 5.35 12.25 -19.93
N LEU A 291 5.97 11.25 -19.30
CA LEU A 291 5.88 11.05 -17.87
C LEU A 291 6.48 12.23 -17.09
N THR A 292 7.60 12.81 -17.53
CA THR A 292 8.13 14.06 -16.99
C THR A 292 7.16 15.23 -17.17
N PHE A 293 6.42 15.30 -18.28
CA PHE A 293 5.36 16.31 -18.45
C PHE A 293 4.28 16.18 -17.37
N TYR A 294 3.83 14.95 -17.06
CA TYR A 294 2.89 14.71 -15.97
C TYR A 294 3.50 15.06 -14.60
N LEU A 295 4.76 14.68 -14.35
CA LEU A 295 5.48 14.97 -13.11
C LEU A 295 5.48 16.48 -12.81
N THR A 296 5.88 17.30 -13.77
CA THR A 296 5.97 18.77 -13.60
C THR A 296 4.62 19.47 -13.39
N ARG A 297 3.49 18.81 -13.69
CA ARG A 297 2.13 19.40 -13.63
C ARG A 297 1.19 18.67 -12.69
N CYS A 298 1.63 17.59 -12.05
CA CYS A 298 0.76 16.70 -11.29
C CYS A 298 0.05 17.42 -10.14
N HIS A 299 0.69 18.40 -9.48
CA HIS A 299 0.07 19.23 -8.45
C HIS A 299 -1.15 20.00 -8.93
N ASN A 300 -1.08 20.60 -10.12
CA ASN A 300 -2.20 21.34 -10.68
C ASN A 300 -3.31 20.38 -11.11
N MET A 301 -2.95 19.24 -11.69
CA MET A 301 -3.91 18.20 -12.08
C MET A 301 -4.65 17.61 -10.86
N THR A 302 -3.94 17.30 -9.77
CA THR A 302 -4.55 16.77 -8.54
C THR A 302 -5.41 17.81 -7.83
N ALA A 303 -4.96 19.06 -7.77
CA ALA A 303 -5.77 20.17 -7.27
C ALA A 303 -7.05 20.38 -8.10
N TYR A 304 -6.97 20.26 -9.43
CA TYR A 304 -8.12 20.34 -10.33
C TYR A 304 -9.11 19.19 -10.12
N LEU A 305 -8.62 17.95 -10.03
CA LEU A 305 -9.46 16.77 -9.73
C LEU A 305 -10.19 16.93 -8.40
N LYS A 306 -9.50 17.41 -7.36
CA LYS A 306 -10.10 17.67 -6.04
C LYS A 306 -11.24 18.69 -6.11
N LYS A 307 -11.06 19.78 -6.88
CA LYS A 307 -12.13 20.79 -7.08
C LYS A 307 -13.37 20.20 -7.75
N LEU A 308 -13.18 19.20 -8.61
CA LEU A 308 -14.28 18.54 -9.32
C LEU A 308 -15.00 17.47 -8.50
N ASN A 309 -14.57 17.18 -7.26
CA ASN A 309 -15.02 16.01 -6.49
C ASN A 309 -15.03 14.76 -7.39
N PHE A 310 -13.93 14.56 -8.11
CA PHE A 310 -13.87 13.59 -9.18
C PHE A 310 -14.33 12.21 -8.71
N ASN A 311 -15.23 11.60 -9.48
CA ASN A 311 -15.75 10.27 -9.21
C ASN A 311 -15.12 9.26 -10.18
N ILE A 312 -14.49 8.22 -9.63
CA ILE A 312 -13.92 7.10 -10.37
C ILE A 312 -14.71 5.80 -10.18
N ASP A 313 -15.75 5.81 -9.35
CA ASP A 313 -16.57 4.63 -9.09
C ASP A 313 -17.25 4.23 -10.41
N ILE A 314 -16.96 3.01 -10.85
CA ILE A 314 -17.61 2.37 -12.00
C ILE A 314 -18.91 1.76 -11.47
N ASP A 315 -20.02 1.95 -12.19
CA ASP A 315 -21.33 1.48 -11.73
C ASP A 315 -21.30 -0.03 -11.48
N ARG A 316 -21.68 -0.43 -10.26
CA ARG A 316 -21.60 -1.80 -9.70
C ARG A 316 -22.45 -2.86 -10.43
N HIS A 317 -22.98 -2.54 -11.60
CA HIS A 317 -23.96 -3.33 -12.35
C HIS A 317 -23.62 -3.59 -13.82
N GLU A 318 -22.45 -3.15 -14.32
CA GLU A 318 -21.99 -3.63 -15.62
C GLU A 318 -21.22 -4.93 -15.43
N ASN A 319 -21.94 -6.01 -15.71
CA ASN A 319 -21.44 -7.38 -15.84
C ASN A 319 -20.11 -7.37 -16.64
N PRO A 320 -19.01 -7.94 -16.13
CA PRO A 320 -17.71 -7.91 -16.80
C PRO A 320 -17.62 -8.77 -18.09
N ASP A 321 -18.75 -9.34 -18.52
CA ASP A 321 -18.92 -10.25 -19.66
C ASP A 321 -19.64 -9.62 -20.88
N ASN A 322 -19.67 -8.29 -21.01
CA ASN A 322 -20.11 -7.62 -22.25
C ASN A 322 -18.99 -6.80 -22.90
#